data_AF-A0A1V0UDS8-F1
#
_entry.id   AF-A0A1V0UDS8-F1
#
_cell.length_a   1.000
_cell.length_b   1.000
_cell.length_c   1.000
_cell.angle_alpha   90.00
_cell.angle_beta   90.00
_cell.angle_gamma   90.00
#
_symmetry.space_group_name_H-M   'P 1'
#
loop_
_entity.id
_entity.type
_entity.pdbx_description
1 polymer ?
#
loop_
_entity_poly.entity_id
_entity_poly.type
_entity_poly.pdbx_seq_one_letter_code
_entity_poly.pdbx_strand_id
1 'polypeptide(L)' 'MSALQQHLLDIHRAARLSRPAPPPPGRHDGAVLRALYRCVARRSGRGAGPSGGPHTTGRPAPPGPSGA' A
#
# COMPACT_ATOMS: atom_id res chain seq x y z
N MET A 1 26.73 -9.66 8.73
CA MET A 1 26.97 -8.86 7.51
C MET A 1 25.65 -8.23 7.07
N SER A 2 25.52 -6.91 7.10
CA SER A 2 24.32 -6.21 6.60
C SER A 2 24.43 -5.86 5.11
N ALA A 3 23.30 -5.58 4.45
CA ALA A 3 23.28 -5.19 3.03
C ALA A 3 24.10 -3.92 2.76
N LEU A 4 24.06 -2.95 3.67
CA LEU A 4 24.86 -1.74 3.57
C LEU A 4 26.36 -2.03 3.76
N GLN A 5 26.72 -2.86 4.74
CA GLN A 5 28.11 -3.27 4.99
C GLN A 5 28.71 -3.99 3.77
N GLN A 6 27.95 -4.92 3.19
CA GLN A 6 28.36 -5.64 1.97
C GLN A 6 28.50 -4.68 0.78
N HIS A 7 27.55 -3.75 0.61
CA HIS A 7 27.59 -2.77 -0.46
C HIS A 7 28.84 -1.88 -0.41
N LEU A 8 29.26 -1.45 0.77
CA LEU A 8 30.50 -0.67 0.94
C LEU A 8 31.74 -1.46 0.53
N LEU A 9 31.79 -2.76 0.86
CA LEU A 9 32.88 -3.65 0.43
C LEU A 9 32.88 -3.86 -1.08
N ASP A 10 31.70 -4.01 -1.69
CA ASP A 10 31.57 -4.22 -3.14
C ASP A 10 31.90 -2.96 -3.93
N ILE A 11 31.55 -1.76 -3.44
CA ILE A 11 32.01 -0.49 -4.00
C ILE A 11 33.54 -0.42 -3.98
N HIS A 12 34.16 -0.75 -2.84
CA HIS A 12 35.61 -0.70 -2.70
C HIS A 12 36.31 -1.67 -3.67
N ARG A 13 35.78 -2.89 -3.81
CA ARG A 13 36.30 -3.86 -4.80
C ARG A 13 36.09 -3.39 -6.23
N ALA A 14 34.94 -2.82 -6.55
CA ALA A 14 34.64 -2.32 -7.89
C ALA A 14 35.60 -1.18 -8.27
N ALA A 15 35.84 -0.24 -7.36
CA ALA A 15 36.82 0.84 -7.56
C ALA A 15 38.23 0.31 -7.80
N ARG A 16 38.67 -0.69 -7.01
CA ARG A 16 40.00 -1.32 -7.19
C ARG A 16 40.17 -2.09 -8.50
N LEU A 17 39.09 -2.62 -9.05
CA LEU A 17 39.10 -3.43 -10.27
C LEU A 17 38.63 -2.65 -11.50
N SER A 18 38.42 -1.34 -11.39
CA SER A 18 37.86 -0.49 -12.46
C SER A 18 36.53 -1.02 -13.01
N ARG A 19 35.73 -1.66 -12.14
CA ARG A 19 34.43 -2.22 -12.49
C ARG A 19 33.32 -1.21 -12.22
N PRO A 20 32.19 -1.30 -12.94
CA PRO A 20 31.01 -0.49 -12.67
C PRO A 20 30.54 -0.64 -11.21
N ALA A 21 30.13 0.45 -10.59
CA ALA A 21 29.65 0.43 -9.21
C ALA A 21 28.38 -0.44 -9.09
N PRO A 22 28.29 -1.30 -8.07
CA PRO A 22 27.10 -2.12 -7.85
C PRO A 22 25.88 -1.21 -7.59
N PRO A 23 24.67 -1.63 -8.00
CA PRO A 23 23.48 -0.84 -7.77
C PRO A 23 23.26 -0.60 -6.27
N PRO A 24 22.82 0.61 -5.88
CA PRO A 24 22.62 0.91 -4.47
C PRO A 24 21.55 -0.01 -3.88
N PRO A 25 21.78 -0.55 -2.66
CA PRO A 25 20.83 -1.39 -1.98
C PRO A 25 19.54 -0.61 -1.72
N GLY A 26 18.41 -1.32 -1.73
CA GLY A 26 17.12 -0.78 -1.37
C GLY A 26 16.29 -0.15 -2.48
N ARG A 27 16.73 -0.23 -3.75
CA ARG A 27 15.88 0.16 -4.90
C ARG A 27 14.53 -0.56 -4.95
N HIS A 28 14.44 -1.76 -4.39
CA HIS A 28 13.21 -2.56 -4.38
C HIS A 28 12.48 -2.53 -3.04
N ASP A 29 13.06 -1.96 -1.98
CA ASP A 29 12.50 -2.01 -0.63
C ASP A 29 11.16 -1.27 -0.57
N GLY A 30 11.02 -0.14 -1.27
CA GLY A 30 9.75 0.59 -1.33
C GLY A 30 8.61 -0.18 -2.00
N ALA A 31 8.92 -0.99 -3.02
CA ALA A 31 7.93 -1.85 -3.68
C ALA A 31 7.54 -3.04 -2.80
N VAL A 32 8.54 -3.64 -2.14
CA VAL A 32 8.35 -4.73 -1.17
C VAL A 32 7.54 -4.26 0.04
N LEU A 33 7.86 -3.10 0.61
CA LEU A 33 7.12 -2.49 1.72
C LEU A 33 5.68 -2.14 1.33
N ARG A 34 5.44 -1.61 0.13
CA ARG A 34 4.07 -1.40 -0.38
C ARG A 34 3.31 -2.72 -0.56
N ALA A 35 3.98 -3.75 -1.05
CA ALA A 35 3.36 -5.07 -1.20
C ALA A 35 3.01 -5.67 0.17
N LEU A 36 3.91 -5.59 1.14
CA LEU A 36 3.68 -6.00 2.52
C LEU A 36 2.55 -5.20 3.16
N TYR A 37 2.54 -3.87 3.01
CA TYR A 37 1.46 -3.02 3.49
C TYR A 37 0.11 -3.45 2.91
N ARG A 38 0.02 -3.68 1.59
CA ARG A 38 -1.23 -4.20 0.97
C ARG A 38 -1.61 -5.57 1.50
N CYS A 39 -0.66 -6.48 1.70
CA CYS A 39 -0.92 -7.80 2.26
C CYS A 39 -1.44 -7.72 3.70
N VAL A 40 -0.85 -6.86 4.53
CA VAL A 40 -1.28 -6.63 5.92
C VAL A 40 -2.65 -5.95 5.95
N ALA A 41 -2.85 -4.89 5.17
CA ALA A 41 -4.14 -4.19 5.09
C ALA A 41 -5.28 -5.12 4.60
N ARG A 42 -5.02 -6.00 3.62
CA ARG A 42 -5.98 -7.03 3.19
C ARG A 42 -6.26 -8.08 4.26
N ARG A 43 -5.27 -8.40 5.09
CA ARG A 43 -5.43 -9.32 6.23
C ARG A 43 -6.30 -8.68 7.32
N SER A 44 -6.08 -7.41 7.60
CA SER A 44 -6.87 -6.62 8.56
C SER A 44 -8.29 -6.30 8.05
N GLY A 45 -8.47 -6.13 6.74
CA GLY A 45 -9.74 -5.81 6.10
C GLY A 45 -10.72 -6.98 5.94
N ARG A 46 -10.30 -8.23 6.19
CA ARG A 46 -11.23 -9.39 6.20
C ARG A 46 -12.18 -9.41 7.40
N GLY A 47 -12.11 -8.43 8.32
CA GLY A 47 -12.97 -8.33 9.50
C GLY A 47 -14.02 -7.22 9.47
N ALA A 48 -14.01 -6.31 8.50
CA ALA A 48 -14.94 -5.17 8.46
C ALA A 48 -15.80 -5.23 7.19
N GLY A 49 -16.77 -6.14 7.19
CA GLY A 49 -17.88 -6.05 6.25
C GLY A 49 -18.67 -4.76 6.53
N PRO A 50 -19.16 -4.06 5.50
CA PRO A 50 -20.03 -2.92 5.72
C PRO A 50 -21.33 -3.42 6.35
N SER A 51 -21.47 -3.27 7.67
CA SER A 51 -22.78 -3.27 8.32
C SER A 51 -23.49 -1.96 8.01
N GLY A 52 -23.70 -1.70 6.72
CA GLY A 52 -24.66 -0.73 6.23
C GLY A 52 -26.00 -1.42 6.18
N GLY A 53 -26.66 -1.55 7.34
CA GLY A 53 -28.08 -1.89 7.37
C GLY A 53 -28.86 -0.89 6.50
N PRO A 54 -29.91 -1.32 5.78
CA PRO A 54 -30.67 -0.41 4.94
C PRO A 54 -31.31 0.63 5.86
N HIS A 55 -30.76 1.84 5.84
CA HIS A 55 -31.47 3.02 6.27
C HIS A 55 -32.69 3.12 5.35
N THR A 56 -33.84 2.70 5.87
CA THR A 56 -35.13 3.06 5.31
C THR A 56 -35.28 4.57 5.53
N THR A 57 -34.60 5.36 4.71
CA THR A 57 -34.82 6.80 4.66
C THR A 57 -36.20 6.96 4.05
N GLY A 58 -37.17 7.25 4.92
CA GLY A 58 -38.55 7.49 4.55
C GLY A 58 -38.61 8.48 3.39
N ARG A 59 -39.12 8.00 2.25
CA ARG A 59 -39.55 8.84 1.15
C ARG A 59 -40.70 9.71 1.67
N PRO A 60 -40.61 11.04 1.69
CA PRO A 60 -41.77 11.86 1.96
C PRO A 60 -42.76 11.62 0.82
N ALA A 61 -44.01 11.34 1.16
CA ALA A 61 -45.09 11.23 0.18
C ALA A 61 -45.22 12.55 -0.61
N PRO A 62 -45.46 12.51 -1.93
CA PRO A 62 -45.72 13.73 -2.68
C PRO A 62 -47.07 14.35 -2.24
N PRO A 63 -47.21 15.68 -2.22
CA PRO A 63 -48.48 16.32 -1.90
C PRO A 63 -49.41 16.25 -3.12
N GLY A 64 -50.69 15.93 -2.90
CA GLY A 64 -51.74 16.23 -3.86
C GLY A 64 -53.11 15.65 -3.50
N PRO A 65 -54.21 16.14 -4.10
CA PRO A 65 -54.45 17.47 -4.66
C PRO A 65 -55.45 18.27 -3.79
N SER A 66 -55.20 19.57 -3.61
CA SER A 66 -56.23 20.50 -3.11
C SER A 66 -57.12 20.90 -4.29
N GLY A 67 -58.41 20.58 -4.24
CA GLY A 67 -59.37 21.03 -5.25
C GLY A 67 -60.73 20.34 -5.18
N ALA A 68 -61.67 20.94 -4.44
CA ALA A 68 -63.11 21.03 -4.73
C ALA A 68 -63.75 22.00 -3.74
#